data_AF-A0AAN7WZF4-F1
#
_entry.id   AF-A0AAN7WZF4-F1
#
_cell.length_a   1.000
_cell.length_b   1.000
_cell.length_c   1.000
_cell.angle_alpha   90.00
_cell.angle_beta   90.00
_cell.angle_gamma   90.00
#
_symmetry.space_group_name_H-M   'P 1'
#
loop_
_entity.id
_entity.type
_entity.pdbx_description
1 polymer ?
#
loop_
_entity_poly.entity_id
_entity_poly.type
_entity_poly.pdbx_seq_one_letter_code
_entity_poly.pdbx_strand_id
1 'polypeptide(L)'
;MLNDVKVEADPGSLDLLNGPVCFCLLKRCFSSSSSSSSPPPPSPPPPPPQAVCEGCSRIISDRFLMRVNDASWHEGCLQCAACQQPLTATCYSRDTRLYCRADYQQ
;
A
#
# COMPACT_ATOMS: atom_id res chain seq x y z
N MET A 1 11.75 -4.35 30.00
CA MET A 1 11.06 -3.57 28.95
C MET A 1 10.49 -4.57 27.96
N LEU A 2 9.18 -4.77 27.91
CA LEU A 2 8.57 -5.54 26.82
C LEU A 2 8.43 -4.61 25.62
N ASN A 3 8.95 -5.04 24.48
CA ASN A 3 8.87 -4.31 23.23
C ASN A 3 7.47 -4.58 22.67
N ASP A 4 6.47 -3.85 23.16
CA ASP A 4 5.13 -3.91 22.57
C ASP A 4 5.20 -3.23 21.20
N VAL A 5 5.09 -4.03 20.14
CA VAL A 5 5.09 -3.51 18.77
C VAL A 5 3.66 -3.45 18.29
N LYS A 6 3.13 -2.23 18.27
CA LYS A 6 1.80 -1.94 17.74
C LYS A 6 1.80 -2.16 16.24
N VAL A 7 0.96 -3.09 15.79
CA VAL A 7 0.75 -3.34 14.37
C VAL A 7 -0.33 -2.38 13.90
N GLU A 8 0.04 -1.38 13.10
CA GLU A 8 -0.95 -0.47 12.53
C GLU A 8 -1.25 -0.90 11.09
N ALA A 9 -2.52 -1.24 10.85
CA ALA A 9 -3.02 -1.40 9.50
C ALA A 9 -3.19 0.00 8.90
N ASP A 10 -2.31 0.39 7.98
CA ASP A 10 -2.48 1.62 7.21
C ASP A 10 -3.45 1.29 6.06
N PRO A 11 -4.67 1.85 6.03
CA PRO A 11 -5.65 1.59 4.97
C PRO A 11 -5.29 2.33 3.66
N GLY A 12 -4.01 2.43 3.33
CA GLY A 12 -3.45 3.35 2.36
C GLY A 12 -4.11 3.35 0.99
N SER A 13 -4.69 4.51 0.65
CA SER A 13 -4.64 5.12 -0.68
C SER A 13 -5.55 4.58 -1.81
N LEU A 14 -6.62 3.82 -1.51
CA LEU A 14 -7.65 3.46 -2.50
C LEU A 14 -8.86 4.41 -2.54
N ASP A 15 -8.67 5.70 -2.27
CA ASP A 15 -9.74 6.72 -2.33
C ASP A 15 -9.55 7.73 -3.48
N LEU A 16 -8.88 7.33 -4.57
CA LEU A 16 -8.74 8.17 -5.78
C LEU A 16 -9.53 7.66 -6.99
N LEU A 17 -10.41 6.67 -6.81
CA LEU A 17 -11.27 6.12 -7.88
C LEU A 17 -12.74 6.59 -7.79
N ASN A 18 -13.07 7.55 -6.93
CA ASN A 18 -14.42 8.15 -6.84
C ASN A 18 -14.42 9.62 -7.29
N GLY A 19 -13.90 9.88 -8.49
CA GLY A 19 -14.14 11.13 -9.21
C GLY A 19 -15.15 10.88 -10.34
N PRO A 20 -16.22 11.68 -10.49
CA PRO A 20 -17.13 11.54 -11.61
C PRO A 20 -16.35 11.82 -12.90
N VAL A 21 -16.13 10.79 -13.71
CA VAL A 21 -15.71 10.96 -15.10
C VAL A 21 -16.77 11.80 -15.80
N CYS A 22 -16.52 13.11 -15.90
CA CYS A 22 -17.41 14.05 -16.54
C CYS A 22 -17.39 13.76 -18.04
N PHE A 23 -18.26 12.84 -18.47
CA PHE A 23 -18.51 12.44 -19.86
C PHE A 23 -19.19 13.55 -20.69
N CYS A 24 -18.99 14.83 -20.33
CA CYS A 24 -19.59 15.99 -20.97
C CYS A 24 -18.77 16.56 -22.14
N LEU A 25 -17.95 15.75 -22.83
CA LEU A 25 -17.24 16.22 -24.03
C LEU A 25 -17.85 15.78 -25.36
N LEU A 26 -19.01 15.13 -25.38
CA LEU A 26 -19.66 14.68 -26.62
C LEU A 26 -20.73 15.65 -27.16
N LYS A 27 -20.56 16.97 -26.98
CA LYS A 27 -21.50 17.97 -27.53
C LYS A 27 -20.84 19.24 -28.09
N ARG A 28 -19.95 19.05 -29.06
CA ARG A 28 -19.50 20.14 -29.94
C ARG A 28 -19.25 19.71 -31.39
N CYS A 29 -20.25 19.13 -32.03
CA CYS A 29 -20.28 19.08 -33.50
C CYS A 29 -21.16 20.21 -34.03
N PHE A 30 -20.55 21.34 -34.40
CA PHE A 30 -21.12 22.24 -35.40
C PHE A 30 -20.04 23.02 -36.17
N SER A 31 -19.82 22.55 -37.40
CA SER A 31 -19.38 23.24 -38.63
C SER A 31 -17.95 23.79 -38.80
N SER A 32 -17.29 23.14 -39.77
CA SER A 32 -16.38 23.69 -40.81
C SER A 32 -14.90 24.00 -40.48
N SER A 33 -14.05 23.10 -40.99
CA SER A 33 -12.70 23.28 -41.55
C SER A 33 -11.68 24.15 -40.82
N SER A 34 -10.69 23.53 -40.17
CA SER A 34 -9.25 23.62 -40.53
C SER A 34 -8.31 22.94 -39.52
N SER A 35 -7.35 22.20 -40.08
CA SER A 35 -6.02 21.85 -39.56
C SER A 35 -5.92 21.08 -38.23
N SER A 36 -5.85 19.75 -38.35
CA SER A 36 -5.44 18.83 -37.28
C SER A 36 -3.96 19.00 -36.95
N SER A 37 -3.65 19.95 -36.06
CA SER A 37 -2.39 19.91 -35.31
C SER A 37 -2.64 19.09 -34.06
N SER A 38 -2.37 17.78 -34.12
CA SER A 38 -2.53 16.90 -32.97
C SER A 38 -1.50 17.28 -31.90
N PRO A 39 -1.91 17.66 -30.68
CA PRO A 39 -0.97 17.90 -29.59
C PRO A 39 -0.29 16.58 -29.17
N PRO A 40 0.96 16.62 -28.69
CA PRO A 40 1.62 15.44 -28.13
C PRO A 40 0.85 14.94 -26.89
N PRO A 41 0.82 13.61 -26.64
CA PRO A 41 0.15 13.07 -25.47
C PRO A 41 0.81 13.60 -24.18
N PRO A 42 0.04 13.86 -23.12
CA PRO A 42 0.60 14.23 -21.83
C PRO A 42 1.50 13.10 -21.31
N SER A 43 2.70 13.45 -20.87
CA SER A 43 3.63 12.53 -20.20
C SER A 43 2.95 11.87 -18.98
N PRO A 44 3.17 10.56 -18.73
CA PRO A 44 2.54 9.87 -17.62
C PRO A 44 2.95 10.50 -16.28
N PRO A 45 2.04 10.56 -15.28
CA PRO A 45 2.36 11.07 -13.96
C PRO A 45 3.43 10.19 -13.28
N PRO A 46 4.26 10.77 -12.38
CA PRO A 46 5.21 10.00 -11.60
C PRO A 46 4.49 8.91 -10.76
N PRO A 47 5.09 7.73 -10.57
CA PRO A 47 4.48 6.68 -9.77
C PRO A 47 4.31 7.15 -8.32
N PRO A 48 3.23 6.72 -7.63
CA PRO A 48 3.01 7.07 -6.23
C PRO A 48 4.14 6.51 -5.34
N PRO A 49 4.39 7.11 -4.16
CA PRO A 49 5.30 6.53 -3.18
C PRO A 49 4.82 5.13 -2.79
N GLN A 50 5.69 4.14 -2.99
CA GLN A 50 5.39 2.73 -2.80
C GLN A 50 6.02 2.25 -1.49
N ALA A 51 5.21 1.64 -0.61
CA ALA A 51 5.72 0.98 0.58
C ALA A 51 6.47 -0.31 0.19
N VAL A 52 7.60 -0.60 0.83
CA VAL A 52 8.40 -1.80 0.56
C VAL A 52 8.31 -2.74 1.76
N CYS A 53 8.00 -4.01 1.49
CA CYS A 53 7.96 -5.04 2.51
C CYS A 53 9.37 -5.38 2.97
N GLU A 54 9.65 -5.29 4.26
CA GLU A 54 11.00 -5.59 4.78
C GLU A 54 11.30 -7.10 4.81
N GLY A 55 10.27 -7.95 4.83
CA GLY A 55 10.43 -9.41 4.80
C GLY A 55 10.74 -10.00 3.43
N CYS A 56 10.17 -9.43 2.36
CA CYS A 56 10.37 -9.93 0.99
C CYS A 56 10.99 -8.92 0.03
N SER A 57 11.29 -7.71 0.51
CA SER A 57 11.92 -6.61 -0.23
C SER A 57 11.16 -6.22 -1.51
N ARG A 58 9.83 -6.43 -1.52
CA ARG A 58 8.94 -6.13 -2.65
C ARG A 58 7.99 -5.00 -2.31
N ILE A 59 7.53 -4.31 -3.34
CA ILE A 59 6.51 -3.29 -3.23
C ILE A 59 5.21 -3.91 -2.68
N ILE A 60 4.66 -3.29 -1.65
CA ILE A 60 3.36 -3.62 -1.09
C ILE A 60 2.32 -2.90 -1.94
N SER A 61 1.64 -3.66 -2.81
CA SER A 61 0.50 -3.19 -3.59
C SER A 61 -0.84 -3.61 -2.97
N ASP A 62 -0.81 -4.08 -1.72
CA ASP A 62 -2.01 -4.53 -1.01
C ASP A 62 -2.85 -3.35 -0.53
N ARG A 63 -4.15 -3.58 -0.37
CA ARG A 63 -5.09 -2.60 0.19
C ARG A 63 -4.80 -2.36 1.68
N PHE A 64 -4.26 -3.36 2.37
CA PHE A 64 -3.93 -3.28 3.78
C PHE A 64 -2.47 -3.67 3.98
N LEU A 65 -1.66 -2.72 4.46
CA LEU A 65 -0.28 -2.97 4.84
C LEU A 65 -0.14 -2.89 6.36
N MET A 66 0.74 -3.71 6.92
CA MET A 66 1.00 -3.72 8.34
C MET A 66 2.28 -2.93 8.61
N ARG A 67 2.19 -1.89 9.44
CA ARG A 67 3.36 -1.09 9.86
C ARG A 67 3.80 -1.51 11.25
N VAL A 68 5.09 -1.82 11.38
CA VAL A 68 5.72 -2.40 12.57
C VAL A 68 7.08 -1.75 12.77
N ASN A 69 7.23 -0.98 13.85
CA ASN A 69 8.50 -0.30 14.20
C ASN A 69 9.10 0.49 13.02
N ASP A 70 8.26 1.28 12.34
CA ASP A 70 8.53 2.05 11.12
C ASP A 70 8.78 1.25 9.82
N ALA A 71 8.84 -0.08 9.90
CA ALA A 71 8.92 -0.95 8.73
C ALA A 71 7.53 -1.31 8.20
N SER A 72 7.41 -1.50 6.89
CA SER A 72 6.17 -1.95 6.24
C SER A 72 6.24 -3.43 5.90
N TRP A 73 5.16 -4.16 6.09
CA TRP A 73 5.08 -5.61 5.87
C TRP A 73 3.74 -5.98 5.23
N HIS A 74 3.75 -7.04 4.42
CA HIS A 74 2.51 -7.67 3.96
C HIS A 74 1.81 -8.39 5.11
N GLU A 75 0.48 -8.50 5.05
CA GLU A 75 -0.32 -9.32 5.95
C GLU A 75 0.21 -10.77 6.06
N GLY A 76 0.57 -11.37 4.92
CA GLY A 76 1.17 -12.71 4.89
C GLY A 76 2.67 -12.77 5.19
N CYS A 77 3.39 -11.65 5.15
CA CYS A 77 4.82 -11.63 5.52
C CYS A 77 5.02 -11.39 7.02
N LEU A 78 4.07 -10.74 7.68
CA LEU A 78 4.13 -10.41 9.09
C LEU A 78 3.69 -11.61 9.94
N GLN A 79 4.61 -12.55 10.16
CA GLN A 79 4.34 -13.82 10.83
C GLN A 79 5.30 -14.07 11.99
N CYS A 80 4.85 -14.84 12.98
CA CYS A 80 5.71 -15.30 14.08
C CYS A 80 6.85 -16.18 13.55
N ALA A 81 8.10 -15.90 13.94
CA ALA A 81 9.24 -16.72 13.51
C ALA A 81 9.23 -18.15 14.08
N ALA A 82 8.49 -18.41 15.16
CA ALA A 82 8.38 -19.73 15.78
C ALA A 82 7.21 -20.55 15.20
N CYS A 83 5.99 -20.02 15.29
CA CYS A 83 4.78 -20.72 14.87
C CYS A 83 4.26 -20.34 13.47
N GLN A 84 4.86 -19.35 12.80
CA GLN A 84 4.47 -18.83 11.48
C GLN A 84 3.01 -18.30 11.41
N GLN A 85 2.39 -18.00 12.55
CA GLN A 85 1.05 -17.39 12.56
C GLN A 85 1.10 -15.90 12.22
N PRO A 86 0.09 -15.37 11.50
CA PRO A 86 0.00 -13.96 11.15
C PRO A 86 -0.24 -13.08 12.38
N LEU A 87 0.44 -11.94 12.43
CA LEU A 87 0.44 -11.02 13.56
C LEU A 87 -0.31 -9.73 13.22
N THR A 88 -1.62 -9.67 13.46
CA THR A 88 -2.47 -8.58 12.95
C THR A 88 -2.74 -7.42 13.91
N ALA A 89 -2.61 -7.63 15.23
CA ALA A 89 -3.00 -6.64 16.24
C ALA A 89 -1.83 -6.15 17.12
N THR A 90 -1.11 -7.10 17.71
CA THR A 90 0.05 -6.82 18.58
C THR A 90 1.08 -7.90 18.36
N CYS A 91 2.32 -7.49 18.16
CA CYS A 91 3.45 -8.39 18.02
C CYS A 91 4.60 -7.96 18.93
N TYR A 92 5.53 -8.87 19.15
CA TYR A 92 6.70 -8.61 19.98
C TYR A 92 7.96 -8.80 19.15
N SER A 93 8.83 -7.79 19.14
CA SER A 93 10.13 -7.87 18.48
C SER A 93 11.19 -8.39 19.46
N ARG A 94 11.97 -9.38 19.03
CA ARG A 94 13.11 -9.92 19.77
C ARG A 94 14.22 -10.28 18.79
N ASP A 95 15.42 -9.74 18.99
CA ASP A 95 16.59 -10.01 18.14
C ASP A 95 16.27 -9.90 16.64
N THR A 96 15.62 -8.81 16.22
CA THR A 96 15.15 -8.55 14.83
C THR A 96 14.12 -9.53 14.27
N ARG A 97 13.54 -10.40 15.10
CA ARG A 97 12.47 -11.33 14.72
C ARG A 97 11.17 -10.98 15.43
N LEU A 98 10.06 -11.29 14.78
CA LEU A 98 8.72 -11.05 15.32
C LEU A 98 8.15 -12.33 15.93
N TYR A 99 7.52 -12.19 17.08
CA TYR A 99 6.92 -13.28 17.83
C TYR A 99 5.49 -12.95 18.21
N CYS A 100 4.66 -13.99 18.29
CA CYS A 100 3.32 -13.89 18.84
C CYS A 100 3.39 -13.78 20.37
N ARG A 101 2.29 -13.32 20.97
CA ARG A 101 2.18 -13.21 22.42
C ARG A 101 2.49 -14.53 23.15
N ALA A 102 2.04 -15.66 22.60
CA ALA A 102 2.23 -16.96 23.23
C ALA A 102 3.72 -17.37 23.31
N ASP A 103 4.42 -17.40 22.17
CA ASP A 103 5.85 -17.75 22.11
C ASP A 103 6.74 -16.72 22.82
N TYR A 104 6.37 -15.43 22.78
CA TYR A 104 7.16 -14.39 23.43
C TYR A 104 7.07 -14.45 24.96
N GLN A 105 5.94 -14.93 25.51
CA GLN A 105 5.72 -15.07 26.96
C GLN A 105 6.18 -16.43 27.53
N GLN A 106 6.71 -17.33 26.70
CA GLN A 106 7.20 -18.65 27.09
C GLN A 106 8.69 -18.62 27.43
#